data_AF-A0A7J6VVL3-F1
#
_entry.id   AF-A0A7J6VVL3-F1
#
_cell.length_a   1.000
_cell.length_b   1.000
_cell.length_c   1.000
_cell.angle_alpha   90.00
_cell.angle_beta   90.00
_cell.angle_gamma   90.00
#
_symmetry.space_group_name_H-M   'P 1'
#
loop_
_entity.id
_entity.type
_entity.pdbx_description
1 polymer ?
#
loop_
_entity_poly.entity_id
_entity_poly.type
_entity_poly.pdbx_seq_one_letter_code
_entity_poly.pdbx_strand_id
1 'polypeptide(L)'
;MEENIIEELLNIEVELEEVQDQIKSLLDRQEKLYERQSELQSILEQSKQLQQEQDEQGTVGAASSVDNNINLDWSGKFEWDSRADDIRLNVFGISNYRANQRQ
;
A
#
# COMPACT_ATOMS: atom_id res chain seq x y z
N MET A 1 58.76 -12.33 25.06
CA MET A 1 58.05 -13.45 24.43
C MET A 1 56.66 -13.56 25.02
N GLU A 2 56.53 -13.71 26.34
CA GLU A 2 55.22 -13.69 27.03
C GLU A 2 54.45 -12.39 26.81
N GLU A 3 55.11 -11.23 26.88
CA GLU A 3 54.49 -9.91 26.70
C GLU A 3 53.87 -9.74 25.30
N ASN A 4 54.55 -10.17 24.24
CA ASN A 4 54.02 -10.16 22.86
C ASN A 4 52.81 -11.10 22.72
N ILE A 5 52.82 -12.25 23.40
CA ILE A 5 51.68 -13.19 23.36
C ILE A 5 50.46 -12.59 24.05
N ILE A 6 50.67 -11.85 25.14
CA ILE A 6 49.59 -11.13 25.84
C ILE A 6 49.02 -10.02 24.95
N GLU A 7 49.87 -9.27 24.26
CA GLU A 7 49.44 -8.23 23.33
C GLU A 7 48.63 -8.80 22.15
N GLU A 8 49.09 -9.90 21.55
CA GLU A 8 48.34 -10.60 20.50
C GLU A 8 46.99 -11.13 21.00
N LEU A 9 46.93 -11.68 22.22
CA LEU A 9 45.67 -12.12 22.83
C LEU A 9 44.69 -10.96 23.03
N LEU A 10 45.17 -9.80 23.49
CA LEU A 10 44.32 -8.61 23.64
C LEU A 10 43.78 -8.12 22.31
N ASN A 11 44.60 -8.13 21.25
CA ASN A 11 44.15 -7.76 19.91
C ASN A 11 43.07 -8.73 19.40
N ILE A 12 43.26 -10.03 19.60
CA ILE A 12 42.26 -11.04 19.23
C ILE A 12 40.95 -10.85 20.01
N GLU A 13 41.02 -10.50 21.30
CA GLU A 13 39.84 -10.23 22.11
C GLU A 13 39.04 -9.04 21.57
N VAL A 14 39.72 -7.96 21.14
CA VAL A 14 39.09 -6.80 20.52
C VAL A 14 38.43 -7.17 19.19
N GLU A 15 39.12 -7.92 18.32
CA GLU A 15 38.55 -8.38 17.05
C GLU A 15 37.31 -9.28 17.28
N LEU A 16 37.34 -10.13 18.31
CA LEU A 16 36.19 -10.94 18.69
C LEU A 16 35.02 -10.08 19.15
N GLU A 17 35.26 -9.05 19.95
CA GLU A 17 34.22 -8.12 20.40
C GLU A 17 33.59 -7.36 19.22
N GLU A 18 34.40 -6.89 18.27
CA GLU A 18 33.90 -6.25 17.04
C GLU A 18 33.03 -7.17 16.20
N VAL A 19 33.45 -8.43 16.00
CA VAL A 19 32.65 -9.44 15.29
C VAL A 19 31.35 -9.72 16.04
N GLN A 20 31.39 -9.80 17.36
CA GLN A 20 30.21 -10.01 18.20
C GLN A 20 29.18 -8.89 18.01
N ASP A 21 29.63 -7.63 17.94
CA ASP A 21 28.76 -6.48 17.71
C ASP A 21 28.17 -6.44 16.31
N GLN A 22 28.94 -6.84 15.29
CA GLN A 22 28.41 -7.02 13.94
C GLN A 22 27.32 -8.09 13.92
N ILE A 23 27.53 -9.23 14.59
CA ILE A 23 26.52 -10.29 14.70
C ILE A 23 25.24 -9.77 15.36
N LYS A 24 25.34 -9.01 16.45
CA LYS A 24 24.16 -8.41 17.11
C LYS A 24 23.39 -7.51 16.14
N SER A 25 24.09 -6.64 15.40
CA SER A 25 23.44 -5.74 14.44
C SER A 25 22.71 -6.49 13.32
N LEU A 26 23.25 -7.63 12.89
CA LEU A 26 22.62 -8.49 11.89
C LEU A 26 21.38 -9.19 12.44
N LEU A 27 21.41 -9.65 13.70
CA LEU A 27 20.26 -10.24 14.37
C LEU A 27 19.12 -9.22 14.54
N ASP A 28 19.42 -8.00 14.98
CA ASP A 28 18.44 -6.92 15.10
C ASP A 28 17.79 -6.60 13.75
N ARG A 29 18.59 -6.62 12.67
CA ARG A 29 18.09 -6.44 11.31
C ARG A 29 17.22 -7.61 10.87
N GLN A 30 17.60 -8.84 11.20
CA GLN A 30 16.85 -10.04 10.88
C GLN A 30 15.47 -10.03 11.57
N GLU A 31 15.39 -9.61 12.83
CA GLU A 31 14.13 -9.47 13.57
C GLU A 31 13.17 -8.50 12.87
N LYS A 32 13.64 -7.28 12.53
CA LYS A 32 12.84 -6.29 11.80
C LYS A 32 12.35 -6.78 10.44
N LEU A 33 13.15 -7.62 9.76
CA LEU A 33 12.75 -8.21 8.49
C LEU A 33 11.66 -9.27 8.68
N TYR A 34 11.72 -10.07 9.74
CA TYR A 34 10.66 -11.02 10.06
C TYR A 34 9.35 -10.32 10.42
N GLU A 35 9.40 -9.25 11.22
CA GLU A 35 8.23 -8.42 11.53
C GLU A 35 7.57 -7.92 10.24
N ARG A 36 8.33 -7.23 9.38
CA ARG A 36 7.82 -6.72 8.10
C ARG A 36 7.31 -7.83 7.18
N GLN A 37 7.96 -8.99 7.18
CA GLN A 37 7.51 -10.15 6.41
C GLN A 37 6.14 -10.61 6.87
N SER A 38 5.93 -10.73 8.19
CA SER A 38 4.65 -11.14 8.77
C SER A 38 3.54 -10.13 8.50
N GLU A 39 3.82 -8.82 8.58
CA GLU A 39 2.90 -7.75 8.22
C GLU A 39 2.46 -7.87 6.75
N LEU A 40 3.43 -8.02 5.84
CA LEU A 40 3.14 -8.16 4.41
C LEU A 40 2.35 -9.44 4.10
N GLN A 41 2.65 -10.54 4.78
CA GLN A 41 1.88 -11.78 4.66
C GLN A 41 0.43 -11.59 5.12
N SER A 42 0.22 -10.89 6.24
CA SER A 42 -1.12 -10.56 6.73
C SER A 42 -1.91 -9.72 5.74
N ILE A 43 -1.30 -8.67 5.16
CA ILE A 43 -1.94 -7.84 4.14
C ILE A 43 -2.29 -8.67 2.89
N LEU A 44 -1.39 -9.55 2.47
CA LEU A 44 -1.61 -10.40 1.31
C LEU A 44 -2.79 -11.36 1.56
N GLU A 45 -2.87 -11.97 2.75
CA GLU A 45 -3.99 -12.83 3.12
C GLU A 45 -5.33 -12.08 3.16
N GLN A 46 -5.36 -10.88 3.75
CA GLN A 46 -6.55 -10.01 3.72
C GLN A 46 -6.97 -9.66 2.29
N SER A 47 -6.02 -9.35 1.41
CA SER A 47 -6.31 -9.04 0.00
C SER A 47 -6.93 -10.24 -0.74
N LYS A 48 -6.48 -11.46 -0.43
CA LYS A 48 -7.05 -12.69 -0.99
C LYS A 48 -8.45 -12.96 -0.45
N GLN A 49 -8.69 -12.72 0.83
CA GLN A 49 -10.01 -12.85 1.44
C GLN A 49 -11.02 -11.89 0.80
N LEU A 50 -10.66 -10.62 0.64
CA LEU A 50 -11.50 -9.64 -0.06
C LEU A 50 -11.82 -10.08 -1.50
N GLN A 51 -10.83 -10.63 -2.21
CA GLN A 51 -11.03 -11.10 -3.57
C GLN A 51 -11.96 -12.33 -3.64
N GLN A 52 -11.85 -13.24 -2.68
CA GLN A 52 -12.77 -14.38 -2.54
C GLN A 52 -14.20 -13.94 -2.19
N GLU A 53 -14.35 -12.98 -1.27
CA GLU A 53 -15.66 -12.41 -0.92
C GLU A 53 -16.33 -11.74 -2.14
N GLN A 54 -15.55 -11.06 -3.00
CA GLN A 54 -16.04 -10.47 -4.25
C GLN A 54 -16.47 -11.54 -5.28
N ASP A 55 -15.72 -12.63 -5.41
CA ASP A 55 -16.04 -13.72 -6.33
C ASP A 55 -17.26 -14.53 -5.86
N GLU A 56 -17.47 -14.66 -4.54
CA GLU A 56 -18.61 -15.34 -3.93
C GLU A 56 -19.90 -14.50 -3.91
N GLN A 57 -19.80 -13.17 -3.90
CA GLN A 57 -20.94 -12.23 -4.01
C GLN A 57 -21.43 -11.98 -5.45
N GLY A 58 -21.14 -12.89 -6.37
CA GLY A 58 -21.72 -12.89 -7.71
C GLY A 58 -23.25 -12.82 -7.68
N THR A 59 -23.79 -11.65 -8.01
CA THR A 59 -25.21 -11.31 -8.18
C THR A 59 -26.02 -11.14 -6.88
N VAL A 60 -26.26 -9.89 -6.49
CA VAL A 60 -27.59 -9.26 -6.32
C VAL A 60 -27.42 -7.96 -5.50
N GLY A 61 -27.58 -6.84 -6.20
CA GLY A 61 -28.40 -5.72 -5.73
C GLY A 61 -27.91 -4.84 -4.58
N ALA A 62 -27.63 -3.58 -4.98
CA ALA A 62 -27.86 -2.35 -4.24
C ALA A 62 -26.80 -1.87 -3.23
N ALA A 63 -26.07 -0.87 -3.72
CA ALA A 63 -25.73 0.38 -3.04
C ALA A 63 -24.95 0.29 -1.73
N SER A 64 -23.66 0.64 -1.85
CA SER A 64 -22.87 1.47 -0.92
C SER A 64 -21.55 0.81 -0.51
N SER A 65 -20.53 0.96 -1.35
CA SER A 65 -19.26 1.55 -0.91
C SER A 65 -18.38 1.81 -2.12
N VAL A 66 -17.71 2.95 -2.13
CA VAL A 66 -16.85 3.40 -3.22
C VAL A 66 -15.65 2.47 -3.35
N ASP A 67 -15.63 1.68 -4.42
CA ASP A 67 -14.52 0.82 -4.82
C ASP A 67 -13.33 1.66 -5.31
N ASN A 68 -12.25 1.69 -4.53
CA ASN A 68 -11.00 2.38 -4.91
C ASN A 68 -10.12 1.59 -5.88
N ASN A 69 -10.63 0.50 -6.50
CA ASN A 69 -9.91 -0.25 -7.52
C ASN A 69 -10.82 -0.93 -8.55
N ILE A 70 -11.96 -0.31 -8.88
CA ILE A 70 -12.65 -0.65 -10.12
C ILE A 70 -12.05 0.26 -11.19
N ASN A 71 -11.69 -0.34 -12.33
CA ASN A 71 -11.54 0.36 -13.60
C ASN A 71 -12.92 0.94 -13.97
N LEU A 72 -13.37 1.96 -13.23
CA LEU A 72 -14.59 2.68 -13.53
C LEU A 72 -14.21 3.55 -14.71
N ASP A 73 -14.85 3.27 -15.83
CA ASP A 73 -14.79 4.17 -16.97
C ASP A 73 -15.45 5.50 -16.57
N TRP A 74 -14.63 6.44 -16.08
CA TRP A 74 -15.04 7.79 -15.71
C TRP A 74 -15.48 8.63 -16.92
N SER A 75 -15.41 8.08 -18.13
CA SER A 75 -15.93 8.71 -19.35
C SER A 75 -17.38 8.34 -19.67
N GLY A 76 -17.98 7.42 -18.91
CA GLY A 76 -19.36 7.00 -19.05
C GLY A 76 -20.38 8.03 -18.57
N LYS A 77 -21.65 7.87 -18.98
CA LYS A 77 -22.75 8.69 -18.47
C LYS A 77 -23.13 8.26 -17.07
N PHE A 78 -23.22 9.20 -16.15
CA PHE A 78 -23.65 8.99 -14.77
C PHE A 78 -25.14 9.31 -14.60
N GLU A 79 -25.78 8.71 -13.58
CA GLU A 79 -27.20 8.96 -13.28
C GLU A 79 -27.52 10.44 -13.03
N TRP A 80 -26.53 11.18 -12.52
CA TRP A 80 -26.68 12.61 -12.23
C TRP A 80 -26.47 13.50 -13.46
N ASP A 81 -25.99 12.98 -14.60
CA ASP A 81 -25.79 13.76 -15.83
C ASP A 81 -27.11 14.31 -16.34
N SER A 82 -28.17 13.49 -16.36
CA SER A 82 -29.52 13.91 -16.75
C SER A 82 -30.03 15.04 -15.86
N ARG A 83 -29.74 14.98 -14.56
CA ARG A 83 -30.14 16.01 -13.60
C ARG A 83 -29.33 17.30 -13.78
N ALA A 84 -28.04 17.18 -14.08
CA ALA A 84 -27.19 18.32 -14.38
C ALA A 84 -27.65 19.02 -15.68
N ASP A 85 -28.01 18.24 -16.71
CA ASP A 85 -28.56 18.75 -17.96
C ASP A 85 -29.90 19.47 -17.76
N ASP A 86 -30.82 18.89 -16.98
CA ASP A 86 -32.10 19.51 -16.64
C ASP A 86 -31.92 20.84 -15.91
N ILE A 87 -31.02 20.90 -14.92
CA ILE A 87 -30.73 22.15 -14.20
C ILE A 87 -30.12 23.18 -15.15
N ARG A 88 -29.16 22.77 -15.97
CA ARG A 88 -28.46 23.65 -16.90
C ARG A 88 -29.41 24.28 -17.92
N LEU A 89 -30.33 23.50 -18.47
CA LEU A 89 -31.30 23.99 -19.45
C LEU A 89 -32.42 24.79 -18.79
N ASN A 90 -33.01 24.30 -17.70
CA ASN A 90 -34.24 24.86 -17.14
C ASN A 90 -33.98 26.01 -16.15
N VAL A 91 -32.83 26.01 -15.47
CA VAL A 91 -32.48 27.08 -14.50
C VAL A 91 -31.59 28.13 -15.16
N PHE A 92 -30.57 27.70 -15.90
CA PHE A 92 -29.59 28.62 -16.49
C PHE A 92 -29.87 28.94 -17.96
N GLY A 93 -30.77 28.22 -18.64
CA GLY A 93 -31.09 28.46 -20.05
C GLY A 93 -29.97 28.08 -21.03
N ILE A 94 -29.02 27.25 -20.59
CA ILE A 94 -27.80 26.94 -21.36
C ILE A 94 -27.96 25.55 -22.00
N SER A 95 -27.86 25.47 -23.32
CA SER A 95 -27.95 24.20 -24.04
C SER A 95 -26.61 23.46 -24.18
N ASN A 96 -25.49 24.19 -24.19
CA ASN A 96 -24.13 23.65 -24.34
C ASN A 96 -23.10 24.46 -23.52
N TYR A 97 -22.10 23.78 -22.96
CA TYR A 97 -20.97 24.46 -22.31
C TYR A 97 -20.14 25.21 -23.36
N ARG A 98 -19.64 26.40 -23.01
CA ARG A 98 -18.76 27.16 -23.91
C ARG A 98 -17.41 26.47 -23.98
N ALA A 99 -16.84 26.37 -25.19
CA ALA A 99 -15.63 25.60 -25.51
C ALA A 99 -14.36 25.92 -24.70
N ASN A 100 -14.35 26.99 -23.89
CA ASN A 100 -13.20 27.43 -23.08
C ASN A 100 -13.33 27.15 -21.58
N GLN A 101 -14.40 26.47 -21.14
CA GLN A 101 -14.45 25.90 -19.79
C GLN A 101 -13.84 24.51 -19.87
N ARG A 102 -12.61 24.35 -19.37
CA ARG A 102 -11.96 23.04 -19.29
C ARG A 102 -12.81 22.13 -18.39
N GLN A 103 -13.09 20.93 -18.90
CA GLN A 103 -13.57 19.78 -18.12
C GLN A 103 -12.60 19.48 -16.98
#